data_AF-A0A8H8ST49-F1
#
_entry.id   AF-A0A8H8ST49-F1
#
_cell.length_a   1.000
_cell.length_b   1.000
_cell.length_c   1.000
_cell.angle_alpha   90.00
_cell.angle_beta   90.00
_cell.angle_gamma   90.00
#
_symmetry.space_group_name_H-M   'P 1'
#
loop_
_entity.id
_entity.type
_entity.pdbx_description
1 polymer ?
#
loop_
_entity_poly.entity_id
_entity_poly.type
_entity_poly.pdbx_seq_one_letter_code
_entity_poly.pdbx_strand_id
1 'polypeptide(L)'
;MTSTLSSDAFVFERNAETGKIRINVPARYYLVPGVCFTTGLILGLTRGARQASLRFLAENAHRRPTTLQGWYFYKKTKNYRVMWGALKGGGAVGLKMAGFGALWDWGVDCTGTGDGAGVGSAGLVLAGYRLPRPVWGQVVGLGMLGGGVMYGARRGREWLEEAEDQS
;
A
#
# COMPACT_ATOMS: atom_id res chain seq x y z
N MET A 1 -8.30 28.28 18.62
CA MET A 1 -7.45 27.39 19.43
C MET A 1 -7.03 26.22 18.56
N THR A 2 -5.99 26.42 17.75
CA THR A 2 -5.47 25.46 16.78
C THR A 2 -4.24 24.80 17.39
N SER A 3 -4.39 23.56 17.81
CA SER A 3 -3.31 22.74 18.34
C SER A 3 -2.28 22.52 17.23
N THR A 4 -1.19 23.28 17.25
CA THR A 4 0.02 22.96 16.50
C THR A 4 0.58 21.66 17.08
N LEU A 5 0.28 20.53 16.44
CA LEU A 5 0.97 19.28 16.71
C LEU A 5 2.44 19.49 16.38
N SER A 6 3.22 19.65 17.45
CA SER A 6 4.67 19.57 17.48
C SER A 6 5.14 18.49 16.51
N SER A 7 6.02 18.87 15.59
CA SER A 7 6.71 17.96 14.68
C SER A 7 7.52 16.97 15.52
N ASP A 8 6.96 15.78 15.75
CA ASP A 8 7.63 14.69 16.47
C ASP A 8 8.78 14.15 15.60
N ALA A 9 9.93 14.81 15.68
CA ALA A 9 11.16 14.26 15.11
C ALA A 9 11.48 12.93 15.78
N PHE A 10 12.07 12.00 15.02
CA PHE A 10 12.65 10.79 15.60
C PHE A 10 13.77 11.20 16.55
N VAL A 11 13.56 11.04 17.86
CA VAL A 11 14.47 11.52 18.90
C VAL A 11 14.93 10.36 19.77
N PHE A 12 16.24 10.24 19.91
CA PHE A 12 16.90 9.33 20.82
C PHE A 12 17.39 10.12 22.04
N GLU A 13 16.64 10.06 23.13
CA GLU A 13 17.01 10.71 24.39
C GLU A 13 17.63 9.68 25.34
N ARG A 14 18.89 9.91 25.73
CA ARG A 14 19.52 9.19 26.84
C ARG A 14 19.40 10.05 28.09
N ASN A 15 18.71 9.54 29.10
CA ASN A 15 18.70 10.17 30.42
C ASN A 15 20.04 9.90 31.12
N ALA A 16 20.84 10.95 31.33
CA ALA A 16 22.19 10.83 31.87
C ALA A 16 22.23 10.32 33.33
N GLU A 17 21.18 10.59 34.11
CA GLU A 17 21.10 10.23 35.52
C GLU A 17 20.53 8.83 35.75
N THR A 18 19.49 8.46 34.99
CA THR A 18 18.82 7.16 35.16
C THR A 18 19.40 6.08 34.25
N GLY A 19 20.24 6.44 33.27
CA GLY A 19 20.71 5.54 32.21
C GLY A 19 19.61 5.05 31.26
N LYS A 20 18.37 5.53 31.43
CA LYS A 20 17.21 5.11 30.62
C LYS A 20 17.25 5.74 29.24
N ILE A 21 17.10 4.90 28.22
CA ILE A 21 17.04 5.29 26.82
C ILE A 21 15.57 5.40 26.42
N ARG A 22 15.14 6.58 25.97
CA ARG A 22 13.80 6.83 25.43
C ARG A 22 13.91 6.99 23.92
N ILE A 23 13.16 6.16 23.19
CA ILE A 23 13.11 6.19 21.72
C ILE A 23 11.73 6.74 21.37
N ASN A 24 11.67 7.96 20.84
CA ASN A 24 10.44 8.52 20.30
C ASN A 24 10.36 8.24 18.80
N VAL A 25 9.50 7.30 18.40
CA VAL A 25 9.24 7.02 16.99
C VAL A 25 7.87 7.60 16.63
N PRO A 26 7.81 8.57 15.71
CA PRO A 26 6.55 9.18 15.37
C PRO A 26 5.61 8.18 14.70
N ALA A 27 4.32 8.25 15.04
CA ALA A 27 3.32 7.25 14.69
C ALA A 27 3.21 6.99 13.17
N ARG A 28 3.52 8.00 12.35
CA ARG A 28 3.56 7.92 10.88
C ARG A 28 4.39 6.75 10.34
N TYR A 29 5.58 6.49 10.92
CA TYR A 29 6.49 5.44 10.44
C TYR A 29 5.94 4.03 10.62
N TYR A 30 5.03 3.79 11.58
CA TYR A 30 4.41 2.48 11.77
C TYR A 30 2.98 2.40 11.21
N LEU A 31 2.24 3.51 11.24
CA LEU A 31 0.86 3.55 10.73
C LEU A 31 0.82 3.43 9.21
N VAL A 32 1.66 4.18 8.48
CA VAL A 32 1.60 4.18 7.01
C VAL A 32 1.96 2.80 6.43
N PRO A 33 3.10 2.17 6.78
CA PRO A 33 3.40 0.82 6.31
C PRO A 33 2.40 -0.21 6.83
N GLY A 34 1.85 -0.04 8.03
CA GLY A 34 0.84 -0.94 8.61
C GLY A 34 -0.47 -0.96 7.81
N VAL A 35 -0.98 0.21 7.42
CA VAL A 35 -2.19 0.31 6.58
C VAL A 35 -1.93 -0.21 5.17
N CYS A 36 -0.77 0.09 4.59
CA CYS A 36 -0.37 -0.47 3.29
C CYS A 36 -0.20 -2.00 3.35
N PHE A 37 0.35 -2.54 4.43
CA PHE A 37 0.50 -3.98 4.63
C PHE A 37 -0.86 -4.68 4.70
N THR A 38 -1.78 -4.18 5.54
CA THR A 38 -3.10 -4.81 5.74
C THR A 38 -3.93 -4.79 4.46
N THR A 39 -3.96 -3.66 3.75
CA THR A 39 -4.63 -3.55 2.45
C THR A 39 -4.00 -4.46 1.39
N GLY A 40 -2.67 -4.47 1.28
CA GLY A 40 -1.93 -5.36 0.38
C GLY A 40 -2.13 -6.85 0.71
N LEU A 41 -2.22 -7.20 1.98
CA LEU A 41 -2.44 -8.56 2.46
C LEU A 41 -3.84 -9.05 2.08
N ILE A 42 -4.88 -8.25 2.28
CA ILE A 42 -6.27 -8.60 1.88
C ILE A 42 -6.35 -8.83 0.36
N LEU A 43 -5.75 -7.93 -0.43
CA LEU A 43 -5.70 -8.05 -1.88
C LEU A 43 -4.92 -9.29 -2.34
N GLY A 44 -3.78 -9.57 -1.71
CA GLY A 44 -2.96 -10.75 -2.01
C GLY A 44 -3.64 -12.06 -1.62
N LEU A 45 -4.31 -12.11 -0.46
CA LEU A 45 -5.05 -13.28 0.01
C LEU A 45 -6.18 -13.64 -0.95
N THR A 46 -7.04 -12.68 -1.29
CA THR A 46 -8.19 -12.90 -2.18
C THR A 46 -7.76 -13.35 -3.57
N ARG A 47 -6.75 -12.69 -4.15
CA ARG A 47 -6.20 -13.06 -5.46
C ARG A 47 -5.52 -14.43 -5.44
N GLY A 48 -4.69 -14.69 -4.42
CA GLY A 48 -3.99 -15.97 -4.24
C GLY A 48 -4.95 -17.14 -4.02
N ALA A 49 -5.98 -16.95 -3.21
CA ALA A 49 -7.03 -17.93 -2.97
C ALA A 49 -7.78 -18.29 -4.26
N ARG A 50 -8.19 -17.28 -5.04
CA ARG A 50 -8.93 -17.49 -6.30
C ARG A 50 -8.09 -18.26 -7.30
N GLN A 51 -6.83 -17.87 -7.51
CA GLN A 51 -5.92 -18.55 -8.44
C GLN A 51 -5.68 -20.01 -8.05
N ALA A 52 -5.40 -20.28 -6.77
CA ALA A 52 -5.21 -21.65 -6.27
C ALA A 52 -6.48 -22.50 -6.42
N SER A 53 -7.66 -21.92 -6.18
CA SER A 53 -8.94 -22.62 -6.35
C SER A 53 -9.20 -23.00 -7.82
N LEU A 54 -8.92 -22.09 -8.76
CA LEU A 54 -9.16 -22.32 -10.18
C LEU A 54 -8.20 -23.37 -10.73
N ARG A 55 -6.93 -23.34 -10.31
CA ARG A 55 -5.95 -24.38 -10.66
C ARG A 55 -6.38 -25.74 -10.15
N PHE A 56 -6.81 -25.83 -8.89
CA PHE A 56 -7.29 -27.10 -8.32
C PHE A 56 -8.53 -27.62 -9.04
N LEU A 57 -9.47 -26.74 -9.42
CA LEU A 57 -10.66 -27.11 -10.20
C LEU A 57 -10.30 -27.56 -11.62
N ALA A 58 -9.34 -26.89 -12.27
CA ALA A 58 -8.87 -27.29 -13.60
C ALA A 58 -8.19 -28.66 -13.56
N GLU A 59 -7.32 -28.90 -12.57
CA GLU A 59 -6.66 -30.20 -12.37
C GLU A 59 -7.66 -31.33 -12.07
N ASN A 60 -8.71 -31.05 -11.29
CA ASN A 60 -9.67 -32.07 -10.83
C ASN A 60 -11.02 -32.05 -11.57
N ALA A 61 -11.13 -31.33 -12.68
CA ALA A 61 -12.38 -31.25 -13.44
C ALA A 61 -12.91 -32.63 -13.86
N HIS A 62 -11.99 -33.58 -14.08
CA HIS A 62 -12.25 -34.97 -14.47
C HIS A 62 -12.47 -35.94 -13.30
N ARG A 63 -12.10 -35.61 -12.05
CA ARG A 63 -12.24 -36.49 -10.86
C ARG A 63 -13.23 -35.91 -9.86
N ARG A 64 -14.49 -35.79 -10.26
CA ARG A 64 -15.55 -35.35 -9.34
C ARG A 64 -15.85 -36.47 -8.33
N PRO A 65 -15.96 -36.17 -7.02
CA PRO A 65 -16.21 -37.19 -6.01
C PRO A 65 -17.63 -37.77 -6.18
N THR A 66 -17.74 -39.09 -6.21
CA THR A 66 -19.01 -39.83 -6.27
C THR A 66 -19.40 -40.46 -4.93
N THR A 67 -18.45 -40.56 -3.98
CA THR A 67 -18.66 -41.12 -2.63
C THR A 67 -18.55 -40.04 -1.55
N LEU A 68 -19.22 -40.24 -0.40
CA LEU A 68 -19.20 -39.31 0.75
C LEU A 68 -17.78 -39.12 1.32
N GLN A 69 -17.03 -40.21 1.45
CA GLN A 69 -15.65 -40.18 1.93
C GLN A 69 -14.72 -39.43 0.96
N GLY A 70 -14.91 -39.65 -0.36
CA GLY A 70 -14.17 -38.94 -1.40
C GLY A 70 -14.47 -37.43 -1.39
N TRP A 71 -15.71 -37.03 -1.11
CA TRP A 71 -16.06 -35.62 -0.97
C TRP A 71 -15.30 -34.93 0.17
N TYR A 72 -15.17 -35.59 1.33
CA TYR A 72 -14.42 -35.04 2.47
C TYR A 72 -12.93 -34.85 2.14
N PHE A 73 -12.27 -35.88 1.57
CA PHE A 73 -10.86 -35.78 1.19
C PHE A 73 -10.61 -34.73 0.09
N TYR A 74 -11.54 -34.61 -0.86
CA TYR A 74 -11.50 -33.57 -1.87
C TYR A 74 -11.54 -32.17 -1.25
N LYS A 75 -12.48 -31.94 -0.33
CA LYS A 75 -12.69 -30.63 0.29
C LYS A 75 -11.55 -30.24 1.24
N LYS A 76 -11.02 -31.21 2.00
CA LYS A 76 -9.82 -31.05 2.84
C LYS A 76 -8.64 -30.60 1.99
N THR A 77 -8.33 -31.33 0.91
CA THR A 77 -7.20 -31.04 0.01
C THR A 77 -7.35 -29.68 -0.67
N LYS A 78 -8.57 -29.36 -1.14
CA LYS A 78 -8.89 -28.05 -1.71
C LYS A 78 -8.60 -26.92 -0.73
N ASN A 79 -9.02 -27.06 0.53
CA ASN A 79 -8.84 -26.03 1.53
C ASN A 79 -7.35 -25.76 1.83
N TYR A 80 -6.53 -26.81 1.96
CA TYR A 80 -5.09 -26.64 2.18
C TYR A 80 -4.39 -25.93 1.02
N ARG A 81 -4.68 -26.31 -0.24
CA ARG A 81 -4.08 -25.64 -1.40
C ARG A 81 -4.51 -24.19 -1.53
N VAL A 82 -5.79 -23.91 -1.28
CA VAL A 82 -6.33 -22.53 -1.31
C VAL A 82 -5.72 -21.69 -0.20
N MET A 83 -5.62 -22.21 1.03
CA MET A 83 -5.02 -21.50 2.16
C MET A 83 -3.54 -21.21 1.95
N TRP A 84 -2.77 -22.18 1.41
CA TRP A 84 -1.37 -21.97 1.07
C TRP A 84 -1.19 -20.93 -0.05
N GLY A 85 -2.02 -20.99 -1.09
CA GLY A 85 -2.02 -20.02 -2.18
C GLY A 85 -2.40 -18.62 -1.73
N ALA A 86 -3.38 -18.52 -0.81
CA ALA A 86 -3.75 -17.27 -0.17
C ALA A 86 -2.57 -16.71 0.63
N LEU A 87 -1.98 -17.49 1.56
CA LEU A 87 -0.91 -17.01 2.43
C LEU A 87 0.32 -16.55 1.65
N LYS A 88 0.72 -17.32 0.62
CA LYS A 88 1.83 -16.95 -0.26
C LYS A 88 1.54 -15.66 -1.04
N GLY A 89 0.32 -15.51 -1.56
CA GLY A 89 -0.11 -14.30 -2.27
C GLY A 89 -0.20 -13.08 -1.35
N GLY A 90 -0.83 -13.24 -0.18
CA GLY A 90 -1.01 -12.21 0.85
C GLY A 90 0.31 -11.71 1.40
N GLY A 91 1.22 -12.62 1.77
CA GLY A 91 2.54 -12.25 2.28
C GLY A 91 3.39 -11.50 1.25
N ALA A 92 3.43 -11.98 0.01
CA ALA A 92 4.21 -11.33 -1.05
C ALA A 92 3.68 -9.93 -1.39
N VAL A 93 2.37 -9.77 -1.57
CA VAL A 93 1.75 -8.47 -1.90
C VAL A 93 1.76 -7.53 -0.71
N GLY A 94 1.46 -8.03 0.50
CA GLY A 94 1.50 -7.26 1.74
C GLY A 94 2.88 -6.67 2.01
N LEU A 95 3.94 -7.48 1.94
CA LEU A 95 5.32 -7.00 2.14
C LEU A 95 5.73 -5.99 1.07
N LYS A 96 5.34 -6.20 -0.20
CA LYS A 96 5.63 -5.26 -1.28
C LYS A 96 4.95 -3.91 -1.06
N MET A 97 3.70 -3.92 -0.60
CA MET A 97 2.97 -2.69 -0.28
C MET A 97 3.48 -2.00 0.99
N ALA A 98 3.86 -2.77 2.02
CA ALA A 98 4.49 -2.22 3.22
C ALA A 98 5.83 -1.53 2.90
N GLY A 99 6.67 -2.17 2.09
CA GLY A 99 7.94 -1.57 1.64
C GLY A 99 7.72 -0.31 0.79
N PHE A 100 6.68 -0.29 -0.04
CA PHE A 100 6.29 0.90 -0.79
C PHE A 100 5.84 2.04 0.14
N GLY A 101 5.01 1.76 1.14
CA GLY A 101 4.57 2.74 2.13
C GLY A 101 5.71 3.31 2.97
N ALA A 102 6.67 2.47 3.38
CA ALA A 102 7.85 2.92 4.10
C ALA A 102 8.76 3.80 3.23
N LEU A 103 8.94 3.43 1.96
CA LEU A 103 9.73 4.22 1.01
C LEU A 103 9.03 5.55 0.65
N TRP A 104 7.70 5.62 0.72
CA TRP A 104 6.95 6.87 0.55
C TRP A 104 7.22 7.85 1.68
N ASP A 105 7.10 7.40 2.92
CA ASP A 105 7.37 8.25 4.09
C ASP A 105 8.81 8.77 4.05
N TRP A 106 9.77 7.89 3.70
CA TRP A 106 11.16 8.28 3.49
C TRP A 106 11.36 9.34 2.39
N GLY A 107 10.67 9.20 1.26
CA GLY A 107 10.75 10.16 0.15
C GLY A 107 10.16 11.54 0.47
N VAL A 108 9.10 11.57 1.29
CA VAL A 108 8.51 12.82 1.80
C VAL A 108 9.48 13.53 2.73
N ASP A 109 10.15 12.80 3.63
CA ASP A 109 11.16 13.38 4.53
C ASP A 109 12.37 13.93 3.77
N CYS A 110 12.81 13.25 2.70
CA CYS A 110 13.95 13.70 1.89
C CYS A 110 13.67 14.97 1.06
N THR A 111 12.41 15.28 0.74
CA THR A 111 12.06 16.40 -0.15
C THR A 111 11.69 17.69 0.59
N GLY A 112 11.42 17.64 1.90
CA GLY A 112 11.31 18.81 2.78
C GLY A 112 10.24 19.85 2.43
N THR A 113 9.43 19.63 1.41
CA THR A 113 8.45 20.59 0.87
C THR A 113 7.17 19.86 0.48
N GLY A 114 6.01 20.46 0.74
CA GLY A 114 4.68 19.92 0.41
C GLY A 114 4.45 19.57 -1.07
N ASP A 115 5.36 19.97 -1.96
CA ASP A 115 5.39 19.62 -3.39
C ASP A 115 6.15 18.32 -3.72
N GLY A 116 6.76 17.67 -2.71
CA GLY A 116 7.47 16.39 -2.83
C GLY A 116 6.58 15.19 -3.13
N ALA A 117 5.25 15.35 -3.05
CA ALA A 117 4.27 14.30 -3.32
C ALA A 117 4.34 13.75 -4.76
N GLY A 118 4.73 14.58 -5.75
CA GLY A 118 4.86 14.16 -7.15
C GLY A 118 6.18 13.45 -7.47
N VAL A 119 7.28 13.87 -6.87
CA VAL A 119 8.61 13.26 -7.09
C VAL A 119 8.74 11.96 -6.30
N GLY A 120 8.18 11.92 -5.08
CA GLY A 120 8.12 10.70 -4.27
C GLY A 120 7.34 9.58 -4.95
N SER A 121 6.17 9.88 -5.54
CA SER A 121 5.33 8.88 -6.22
C SER A 121 5.97 8.39 -7.52
N ALA A 122 6.60 9.28 -8.30
CA ALA A 122 7.33 8.92 -9.51
C ALA A 122 8.58 8.06 -9.21
N GLY A 123 9.40 8.44 -8.21
CA GLY A 123 10.57 7.66 -7.79
C GLY A 123 10.21 6.27 -7.28
N LEU A 124 9.07 6.14 -6.60
CA LEU A 124 8.53 4.89 -6.09
C LEU A 124 7.99 3.95 -7.18
N VAL A 125 7.29 4.50 -8.18
CA VAL A 125 6.81 3.74 -9.34
C VAL A 125 7.99 3.26 -10.20
N LEU A 126 9.04 4.07 -10.33
CA LEU A 126 10.24 3.73 -11.09
C LEU A 126 11.14 2.69 -10.38
N ALA A 127 11.43 2.89 -9.10
CA ALA A 127 12.32 2.02 -8.34
C ALA A 127 11.65 0.68 -7.94
N GLY A 128 10.35 0.70 -7.62
CA GLY A 128 9.66 -0.45 -7.03
C GLY A 128 9.15 -1.50 -8.02
N TYR A 129 9.04 -1.17 -9.32
CA TYR A 129 8.32 -2.04 -10.25
C TYR A 129 9.13 -2.78 -11.30
N ARG A 130 10.39 -2.39 -11.61
CA ARG A 130 11.12 -2.98 -12.76
C ARG A 130 10.16 -3.21 -13.95
N LEU A 131 9.29 -2.23 -14.20
CA LEU A 131 8.13 -2.40 -15.07
C LEU A 131 8.64 -2.56 -16.51
N PRO A 132 8.15 -3.54 -17.29
CA PRO A 132 8.49 -3.63 -18.71
C PRO A 132 8.22 -2.27 -19.37
N ARG A 133 9.24 -1.74 -20.07
CA ARG A 133 9.29 -0.41 -20.70
C ARG A 133 7.99 0.09 -21.36
N PRO A 134 7.14 -0.73 -22.01
CA PRO A 134 5.91 -0.23 -22.63
C PRO A 134 4.82 0.29 -21.66
N VAL A 135 4.85 -0.04 -20.37
CA VAL A 135 3.78 0.35 -19.42
C VAL A 135 4.05 1.72 -18.75
N TRP A 136 5.23 2.30 -18.98
CA TRP A 136 5.67 3.55 -18.35
C TRP A 136 4.78 4.73 -18.77
N GLY A 137 4.42 4.83 -20.05
CA GLY A 137 3.62 5.95 -20.57
C GLY A 137 2.21 6.00 -20.00
N GLN A 138 1.58 4.85 -19.76
CA GLN A 138 0.21 4.77 -19.23
C GLN A 138 0.13 5.20 -17.77
N VAL A 139 1.12 4.82 -16.96
CA VAL A 139 1.17 5.19 -15.54
C VAL A 139 1.51 6.67 -15.37
N VAL A 140 2.47 7.19 -16.16
CA VAL A 140 2.80 8.62 -16.18
C VAL A 140 1.61 9.45 -16.66
N GLY A 141 0.90 9.01 -17.70
CA GLY A 141 -0.29 9.70 -18.22
C GLY A 141 -1.44 9.75 -17.20
N LEU A 142 -1.72 8.65 -16.50
CA LEU A 142 -2.73 8.63 -15.43
C LEU A 142 -2.33 9.52 -14.24
N GLY A 143 -1.04 9.54 -13.89
CA GLY A 143 -0.51 10.42 -12.84
C GLY A 143 -0.66 11.91 -13.21
N MET A 144 -0.33 12.29 -14.45
CA MET A 144 -0.48 13.66 -14.94
C MET A 144 -1.95 14.08 -15.04
N LEU A 145 -2.84 13.21 -15.49
CA LEU A 145 -4.28 13.49 -15.53
C LEU A 145 -4.87 13.70 -14.13
N GLY A 146 -4.58 12.80 -13.20
CA GLY A 146 -5.03 12.92 -11.81
C GLY A 146 -4.48 14.17 -11.13
N GLY A 147 -3.19 14.46 -11.32
CA GLY A 147 -2.55 15.67 -10.80
C GLY A 147 -3.12 16.95 -11.40
N GLY A 148 -3.35 16.97 -12.72
CA GLY A 148 -3.92 18.12 -13.42
C GLY A 148 -5.35 18.45 -12.97
N VAL A 149 -6.18 17.43 -12.74
CA VAL A 149 -7.55 17.61 -12.23
C VAL A 149 -7.54 18.21 -10.81
N MET A 150 -6.66 17.71 -9.93
CA MET A 150 -6.53 18.24 -8.56
C MET A 150 -5.97 19.68 -8.54
N TYR A 151 -4.99 19.97 -9.39
CA TYR A 151 -4.44 21.32 -9.53
C TYR A 151 -5.50 22.31 -10.02
N GLY A 152 -6.28 21.92 -11.04
CA GLY A 152 -7.37 22.73 -11.57
C GLY A 152 -8.47 23.00 -10.52
N ALA A 153 -8.85 21.99 -9.74
CA ALA A 153 -9.85 22.14 -8.69
C ALA A 153 -9.38 23.06 -7.55
N ARG A 154 -8.10 22.96 -7.14
CA ARG A 154 -7.51 23.86 -6.14
C ARG A 154 -7.45 25.30 -6.66
N ARG A 155 -6.96 25.47 -7.89
CA ARG A 155 -6.87 26.80 -8.53
C ARG A 155 -8.25 27.43 -8.67
N GLY A 156 -9.25 26.67 -9.11
CA GLY A 156 -10.62 27.15 -9.27
C GLY A 156 -11.26 27.63 -7.97
N ARG A 157 -10.91 27.02 -6.82
CA ARG A 157 -11.36 27.52 -5.51
C ARG A 157 -10.74 28.86 -5.15
N GLU A 158 -9.44 29.05 -5.42
CA GLU A 158 -8.75 30.32 -5.18
C GLU A 158 -9.41 31.47 -5.99
N TRP A 159 -9.81 31.22 -7.25
CA TRP A 159 -10.55 32.21 -8.06
C TRP A 159 -11.96 32.54 -7.55
N LEU A 160 -12.63 31.59 -6.91
CA LEU A 160 -13.98 31.82 -6.36
C LEU A 160 -13.90 32.63 -5.06
N GLU A 161 -12.90 32.37 -4.22
CA GLU A 161 -12.63 33.14 -2.99
C GLU A 161 -12.27 34.60 -3.33
N GLU A 162 -11.47 34.83 -4.38
CA GLU A 162 -11.14 36.19 -4.88
C GLU A 162 -12.36 36.95 -5.44
N ALA A 163 -13.35 36.22 -5.98
CA ALA A 163 -14.58 36.82 -6.53
C ALA A 163 -15.62 37.16 -5.45
N GLU A 164 -15.59 36.45 -4.32
CA GLU A 164 -16.48 36.69 -3.17
C GLU A 164 -16.00 37.87 -2.30
N ASP A 165 -14.68 38.08 -2.19
CA ASP A 165 -14.09 39.24 -1.47
C ASP A 165 -14.27 40.59 -2.20
N GLN A 166 -14.67 40.58 -3.48
CA GLN A 166 -14.90 41.81 -4.28
C GLN A 166 -16.36 42.29 -4.31
N SER A 167 -17.32 41.51 -3.77
CA SER A 167 -18.75 41.85 -3.72
C SER A 167 -19.21 42.30 -2.34
#